data_AF-A0A520M057-F1
#
_entry.id   AF-A0A520M057-F1
#
_cell.length_a   1.000
_cell.length_b   1.000
_cell.length_c   1.000
_cell.angle_alpha   90.00
_cell.angle_beta   90.00
_cell.angle_gamma   90.00
#
_symmetry.space_group_name_H-M   'P 1'
#
loop_
_entity.id
_entity.type
_entity.pdbx_description
1 polymer ?
#
loop_
_entity_poly.entity_id
_entity_poly.type
_entity_poly.pdbx_seq_one_letter_code
_entity_poly.pdbx_strand_id
1 'polypeptide(L)'
;MLVFIRKQQKTVMIFVAVIVIIAFTFFYDSGRGPDKEKNTKLFRIDGKWYTQNDYENILEKLSIVYQLRSMDYFNFANQITSVRNNQNQNGMAQAFAYNLTILRNRAKSLGIYVSNEEVEKEIQRMDIFQVRDTMGQPLNRFNLNAWEYFKSTALAGDFTEEDFAQLIKDKISYVKLTELVGSGVIASAHEVDMVYKKENQNVIAYVIKEPVEKSKEGIETTKEEIEEHYSNLKAKNDSLLNKPEQRSFEYAFFPNPTYVKPEPAPEPAPEPAPEPAPEPAPE
;
A
#
# COMPACT_ATOMS: atom_id res chain seq x y z
N MET A 1 -13.53 57.05 -44.53
CA MET A 1 -12.81 56.41 -43.41
C MET A 1 -12.25 55.02 -43.73
N LEU A 2 -13.03 54.10 -44.33
CA LEU A 2 -12.57 52.73 -44.62
C LEU A 2 -11.42 52.59 -45.64
N VAL A 3 -11.22 53.56 -46.54
CA VAL A 3 -10.14 53.52 -47.56
C VAL A 3 -8.78 53.91 -46.97
N PHE A 4 -8.73 54.77 -45.95
CA PHE A 4 -7.48 55.16 -45.28
C PHE A 4 -6.92 54.01 -44.43
N ILE A 5 -7.81 53.26 -43.77
CA ILE A 5 -7.47 52.04 -43.03
C ILE A 5 -6.90 50.96 -43.95
N ARG A 6 -7.48 50.76 -45.15
CA ARG A 6 -6.96 49.80 -46.13
C ARG A 6 -5.57 50.15 -46.67
N LYS A 7 -5.25 51.45 -46.83
CA LYS A 7 -3.95 51.88 -47.40
C LYS A 7 -2.81 51.74 -46.39
N GLN A 8 -3.06 51.90 -45.10
CA GLN A 8 -2.07 51.68 -44.03
C GLN A 8 -2.12 50.28 -43.42
N GLN A 9 -3.04 49.42 -43.85
CA GLN A 9 -3.22 48.07 -43.30
C GLN A 9 -1.93 47.23 -43.37
N LYS A 10 -1.14 47.35 -44.45
CA LYS A 10 0.15 46.67 -44.56
C LYS A 10 1.18 47.20 -43.55
N THR A 11 1.27 48.52 -43.38
CA THR A 11 2.21 49.15 -42.43
C THR A 11 1.84 48.84 -40.98
N VAL A 12 0.54 48.90 -40.64
CA VAL A 12 0.04 48.55 -39.31
C VAL A 12 0.24 47.06 -39.02
N MET A 13 -0.02 46.18 -40.00
CA MET A 13 0.20 44.73 -39.85
C MET A 13 1.67 44.39 -39.63
N ILE A 14 2.60 45.07 -40.32
CA ILE A 14 4.04 44.91 -40.09
C ILE A 14 4.42 45.39 -38.70
N PHE A 15 3.90 46.54 -38.25
CA PHE A 15 4.19 47.07 -36.92
C PHE A 15 3.70 46.13 -35.80
N VAL A 16 2.48 45.59 -35.94
CA VAL A 16 1.92 44.60 -35.03
C VAL A 16 2.74 43.31 -35.06
N ALA A 17 3.15 42.82 -36.23
CA ALA A 17 3.99 41.63 -36.35
C ALA A 17 5.35 41.82 -35.66
N VAL A 18 5.99 42.98 -35.82
CA VAL A 18 7.26 43.30 -35.15
C VAL A 18 7.08 43.37 -33.63
N ILE A 19 6.01 43.99 -33.13
CA ILE A 19 5.70 44.02 -31.69
C ILE A 19 5.45 42.61 -31.15
N VAL A 20 4.73 41.77 -31.88
CA VAL A 20 4.47 40.38 -31.50
C VAL A 20 5.79 39.58 -31.49
N ILE A 21 6.65 39.72 -32.49
CA ILE A 21 7.97 39.05 -32.52
C ILE A 21 8.86 39.54 -31.37
N ILE A 22 8.85 40.83 -31.04
CA ILE A 22 9.59 41.37 -29.89
C ILE A 22 9.01 40.84 -28.57
N ALA A 23 7.68 40.77 -28.45
CA ALA A 23 7.02 40.20 -27.28
C ALA A 23 7.34 38.71 -27.11
N PHE A 24 7.33 37.93 -28.19
CA PHE A 24 7.75 36.52 -28.18
C PHE A 24 9.24 36.41 -27.85
N THR A 25 10.13 37.22 -28.42
CA THR A 25 11.57 37.12 -28.09
C THR A 25 11.89 37.53 -26.65
N PHE A 26 11.11 38.42 -26.02
CA PHE A 26 11.31 38.85 -24.63
C PHE A 26 10.61 37.94 -23.59
N PHE A 27 9.43 37.38 -23.90
CA PHE A 27 8.74 36.41 -23.03
C PHE A 27 9.25 34.97 -23.20
N TYR A 28 9.83 34.66 -24.36
CA TYR A 28 10.41 33.36 -24.71
C TYR A 28 11.95 33.39 -24.64
N ASP A 29 12.51 34.32 -23.85
CA ASP A 29 13.94 34.38 -23.53
C ASP A 29 14.35 33.14 -22.69
N SER A 30 14.74 32.10 -23.44
CA SER A 30 15.88 31.18 -23.31
C SER A 30 16.49 30.83 -21.93
N GLY A 31 15.74 30.92 -20.84
CA GLY A 31 16.25 30.54 -19.52
C GLY A 31 15.22 30.29 -18.43
N ARG A 32 13.93 30.31 -18.74
CA ARG A 32 12.80 30.04 -17.82
C ARG A 32 11.86 28.95 -18.37
N GLY A 33 12.40 27.99 -19.09
CA GLY A 33 11.65 26.80 -19.48
C GLY A 33 11.52 25.79 -18.32
N PRO A 34 10.50 24.91 -18.34
CA PRO A 34 10.30 23.86 -17.32
C PRO A 34 11.52 22.95 -17.12
N ASP A 35 12.42 22.86 -18.10
CA ASP A 35 13.62 22.03 -18.04
C ASP A 35 14.72 22.55 -17.10
N LYS A 36 14.69 23.84 -16.74
CA LYS A 36 15.70 24.43 -15.84
C LYS A 36 15.43 24.08 -14.38
N GLU A 37 14.15 23.98 -14.00
CA GLU A 37 13.76 23.49 -12.66
C GLU A 37 14.14 22.00 -12.52
N LYS A 38 13.84 21.17 -13.52
CA LYS A 38 14.16 19.72 -13.52
C LYS A 38 15.64 19.40 -13.31
N ASN A 39 16.55 20.22 -13.85
CA ASN A 39 18.00 20.02 -13.72
C ASN A 39 18.64 20.77 -12.54
N THR A 40 17.84 21.40 -11.69
CA THR A 40 18.35 22.10 -10.50
C THR A 40 18.93 21.08 -9.52
N LYS A 41 20.17 21.32 -9.07
CA LYS A 41 20.84 20.45 -8.08
C LYS A 41 20.12 20.57 -6.74
N LEU A 42 19.61 19.45 -6.21
CA LEU A 42 18.81 19.43 -5.00
C LEU A 42 19.62 18.96 -3.79
N PHE A 43 20.27 17.80 -3.90
CA PHE A 43 21.06 17.23 -2.81
C PHE A 43 22.30 16.49 -3.32
N ARG A 44 23.24 16.23 -2.41
CA ARG A 44 24.51 15.55 -2.70
C ARG A 44 24.69 14.34 -1.79
N ILE A 45 25.04 13.20 -2.37
CA ILE A 45 25.36 11.95 -1.67
C ILE A 45 26.62 11.36 -2.31
N ASP A 46 27.59 10.94 -1.48
CA ASP A 46 28.86 10.32 -1.91
C ASP A 46 29.57 11.09 -3.05
N GLY A 47 29.53 12.42 -2.98
CA GLY A 47 30.18 13.29 -3.97
C GLY A 47 29.35 13.57 -5.22
N LYS A 48 28.28 12.80 -5.51
CA LYS A 48 27.39 12.97 -6.67
C LYS A 48 26.21 13.91 -6.34
N TRP A 49 25.92 14.83 -7.26
CA TRP A 49 24.73 15.69 -7.20
C TRP A 49 23.53 14.97 -7.81
N TYR A 50 22.39 15.09 -7.14
CA TYR A 50 21.09 14.64 -7.60
C TYR A 50 20.23 15.86 -7.91
N THR A 51 19.50 15.80 -9.02
CA THR A 51 18.66 16.90 -9.51
C THR A 51 17.24 16.84 -8.94
N GLN A 52 16.45 17.88 -9.20
CA GLN A 52 15.02 17.88 -8.92
C GLN A 52 14.30 16.71 -9.64
N ASN A 53 14.68 16.41 -10.88
CA ASN A 53 14.12 15.28 -11.62
C ASN A 53 14.47 13.94 -10.97
N ASP A 54 15.71 13.77 -10.47
CA ASP A 54 16.08 12.55 -9.74
C ASP A 54 15.23 12.38 -8.46
N TYR A 55 14.95 13.49 -7.77
CA TYR A 55 14.14 13.51 -6.57
C TYR A 55 12.68 13.10 -6.87
N GLU A 56 12.07 13.70 -7.89
CA GLU A 56 10.70 13.41 -8.31
C GLU A 56 10.54 11.95 -8.74
N ASN A 57 11.44 11.44 -9.58
CA ASN A 57 11.46 10.03 -10.01
C ASN A 57 11.60 9.03 -8.85
N ILE A 58 12.23 9.45 -7.74
CA ILE A 58 12.30 8.62 -6.54
C ILE A 58 10.99 8.71 -5.74
N LEU A 59 10.39 9.89 -5.63
CA LEU A 59 9.14 10.06 -4.90
C LEU A 59 7.96 9.32 -5.54
N GLU A 60 7.92 9.20 -6.86
CA GLU A 60 6.90 8.40 -7.55
C GLU A 60 6.90 6.94 -7.08
N LYS A 61 8.05 6.41 -6.64
CA LYS A 61 8.13 5.05 -6.08
C LYS A 61 7.41 4.93 -4.73
N LEU A 62 7.34 6.03 -3.97
CA LEU A 62 6.65 6.06 -2.68
C LEU A 62 5.13 6.01 -2.85
N SER A 63 4.56 6.64 -3.88
CA SER A 63 3.11 6.57 -4.12
C SER A 63 2.66 5.15 -4.45
N ILE A 64 3.45 4.43 -5.25
CA ILE A 64 3.17 3.04 -5.64
C ILE A 64 3.23 2.10 -4.43
N VAL A 65 4.12 2.33 -3.46
CA VAL A 65 4.15 1.54 -2.22
C VAL A 65 2.79 1.54 -1.52
N TYR A 66 2.11 2.68 -1.45
CA TYR A 66 0.77 2.76 -0.84
C TYR A 66 -0.30 2.10 -1.73
N GLN A 67 -0.16 2.14 -3.05
CA GLN A 67 -1.07 1.49 -3.98
C GLN A 67 -0.96 -0.04 -3.94
N LEU A 68 0.22 -0.59 -3.66
CA LEU A 68 0.45 -2.03 -3.54
C LEU A 68 -0.34 -2.68 -2.40
N ARG A 69 -0.80 -1.89 -1.41
CA ARG A 69 -1.49 -2.39 -0.20
C ARG A 69 -0.77 -3.55 0.48
N SER A 70 0.55 -3.63 0.30
CA SER A 70 1.40 -4.68 0.87
C SER A 70 2.02 -4.16 2.15
N MET A 71 1.79 -4.87 3.25
CA MET A 71 2.37 -4.54 4.55
C MET A 71 3.91 -4.54 4.49
N ASP A 72 4.51 -5.44 3.72
CA ASP A 72 5.96 -5.53 3.57
C ASP A 72 6.55 -4.28 2.90
N TYR A 73 5.93 -3.81 1.84
CA TYR A 73 6.38 -2.60 1.13
C TYR A 73 6.09 -1.35 1.96
N PHE A 74 4.97 -1.30 2.68
CA PHE A 74 4.66 -0.23 3.61
C PHE A 74 5.70 -0.16 4.75
N ASN A 75 6.06 -1.30 5.33
CA ASN A 75 7.12 -1.40 6.33
C ASN A 75 8.47 -0.97 5.77
N PHE A 76 8.83 -1.42 4.56
CA PHE A 76 10.03 -0.96 3.88
C PHE A 76 10.06 0.57 3.73
N ALA A 77 8.99 1.20 3.21
CA ALA A 77 8.94 2.66 3.08
C ALA A 77 8.99 3.37 4.43
N ASN A 78 8.36 2.82 5.48
CA ASN A 78 8.47 3.37 6.83
C ASN A 78 9.89 3.28 7.38
N GLN A 79 10.59 2.17 7.20
CA GLN A 79 11.98 2.03 7.63
C GLN A 79 12.88 3.03 6.89
N ILE A 80 12.70 3.17 5.57
CA ILE A 80 13.43 4.13 4.75
C ILE A 80 13.13 5.58 5.17
N THR A 81 11.94 5.91 5.64
CA THR A 81 11.58 7.28 6.07
C THR A 81 11.89 7.58 7.54
N SER A 82 11.95 6.56 8.41
CA SER A 82 12.03 6.70 9.88
C SER A 82 13.24 7.50 10.40
N VAL A 83 14.41 7.35 9.77
CA VAL A 83 15.69 7.88 10.28
C VAL A 83 15.78 9.42 10.22
N ARG A 84 14.93 10.07 9.40
CA ARG A 84 14.96 11.52 9.15
C ARG A 84 13.59 12.18 9.15
N ASN A 85 12.57 11.51 9.66
CA ASN A 85 11.22 12.07 9.68
C ASN A 85 11.11 13.17 10.75
N ASN A 86 11.62 14.37 10.45
CA ASN A 86 11.19 15.58 11.13
C ASN A 86 9.68 15.71 10.86
N GLN A 87 8.87 15.93 11.89
CA GLN A 87 7.39 15.90 11.89
C GLN A 87 6.67 16.85 10.90
N ASN A 88 7.37 17.45 9.93
CA ASN A 88 6.81 18.23 8.83
C ASN A 88 6.42 17.32 7.65
N GLN A 89 5.33 17.64 6.95
CA GLN A 89 4.85 16.90 5.78
C GLN A 89 5.91 16.72 4.67
N ASN A 90 6.82 17.69 4.50
CA ASN A 90 7.92 17.59 3.53
C ASN A 90 9.08 16.71 4.00
N GLY A 91 9.15 16.37 5.30
CA GLY A 91 10.23 15.60 5.90
C GLY A 91 10.24 14.14 5.45
N MET A 92 9.05 13.52 5.31
CA MET A 92 8.92 12.12 4.88
C MET A 92 9.41 11.92 3.44
N ALA A 93 8.94 12.76 2.51
CA ALA A 93 9.34 12.69 1.11
C ALA A 93 10.86 12.90 0.93
N GLN A 94 11.42 13.90 1.61
CA GLN A 94 12.86 14.15 1.60
C GLN A 94 13.66 13.01 2.23
N ALA A 95 13.18 12.45 3.35
CA ALA A 95 13.81 11.30 3.98
C ALA A 95 13.80 10.08 3.06
N PHE A 96 12.67 9.81 2.39
CA PHE A 96 12.56 8.69 1.45
C PHE A 96 13.58 8.80 0.32
N ALA A 97 13.60 9.95 -0.37
CA ALA A 97 14.48 10.13 -1.52
C ALA A 97 15.96 10.06 -1.13
N TYR A 98 16.33 10.66 0.01
CA TYR A 98 17.71 10.67 0.46
C TYR A 98 18.17 9.28 0.92
N ASN A 99 17.37 8.61 1.77
CA ASN A 99 17.75 7.33 2.35
C ASN A 99 17.72 6.20 1.32
N LEU A 100 16.76 6.20 0.40
CA LEU A 100 16.75 5.24 -0.72
C LEU A 100 17.98 5.43 -1.62
N THR A 101 18.42 6.66 -1.83
CA THR A 101 19.63 6.94 -2.60
C THR A 101 20.88 6.41 -1.90
N ILE A 102 21.01 6.63 -0.59
CA ILE A 102 22.08 6.04 0.21
C ILE A 102 22.04 4.51 0.12
N LEU A 103 20.87 3.91 0.28
CA LEU A 103 20.69 2.46 0.20
C LEU A 103 21.23 1.91 -1.11
N ARG A 104 20.84 2.50 -2.26
CA ARG A 104 21.31 2.09 -3.59
C ARG A 104 22.83 2.22 -3.73
N ASN A 105 23.40 3.34 -3.28
CA ASN A 105 24.85 3.53 -3.32
C ASN A 105 25.60 2.51 -2.46
N ARG A 106 25.07 2.21 -1.26
CA ARG A 106 25.66 1.23 -0.35
C ARG A 106 25.55 -0.19 -0.89
N ALA A 107 24.38 -0.59 -1.38
CA ALA A 107 24.19 -1.88 -2.05
C ALA A 107 25.22 -2.06 -3.18
N LYS A 108 25.36 -1.06 -4.05
CA LYS A 108 26.36 -1.07 -5.13
C LYS A 108 27.80 -1.18 -4.61
N SER A 109 28.16 -0.42 -3.57
CA SER A 109 29.51 -0.44 -3.00
C SER A 109 29.88 -1.79 -2.35
N LEU A 110 28.87 -2.51 -1.85
CA LEU A 110 29.01 -3.81 -1.20
C LEU A 110 28.83 -4.98 -2.19
N GLY A 111 28.64 -4.70 -3.48
CA GLY A 111 28.45 -5.73 -4.50
C GLY A 111 27.12 -6.48 -4.36
N ILE A 112 26.11 -5.88 -3.73
CA ILE A 112 24.76 -6.45 -3.65
C ILE A 112 24.04 -6.15 -4.95
N TYR A 113 23.79 -7.22 -5.71
CA TYR A 113 23.03 -7.18 -6.95
C TYR A 113 21.75 -7.99 -6.80
N VAL A 114 20.68 -7.51 -7.44
CA VAL A 114 19.39 -8.18 -7.50
C VAL A 114 19.12 -8.56 -8.94
N SER A 115 18.97 -9.86 -9.20
CA SER A 115 18.72 -10.37 -10.55
C SER A 115 17.28 -10.12 -10.99
N ASN A 116 17.01 -10.22 -12.29
CA ASN A 116 15.64 -10.07 -12.79
C ASN A 116 14.78 -11.27 -12.37
N GLU A 117 15.36 -12.46 -12.24
CA GLU A 117 14.66 -13.65 -11.73
C GLU A 117 14.24 -13.49 -10.26
N GLU A 118 15.02 -12.78 -9.44
CA GLU A 118 14.63 -12.44 -8.06
C GLU A 118 13.44 -11.48 -8.05
N VAL A 119 13.43 -10.50 -8.96
CA VAL A 119 12.29 -9.57 -9.12
C VAL A 119 11.04 -10.31 -9.54
N GLU A 120 11.12 -11.17 -10.56
CA GLU A 120 9.98 -11.97 -11.03
C GLU A 120 9.41 -12.86 -9.93
N LYS A 121 10.28 -13.54 -9.17
CA LYS A 121 9.86 -14.36 -8.03
C LYS A 121 9.15 -13.54 -6.95
N GLU A 122 9.63 -12.33 -6.67
CA GLU A 122 8.99 -11.44 -5.71
C GLU A 122 7.61 -11.01 -6.20
N ILE A 123 7.47 -10.59 -7.47
CA ILE A 123 6.17 -10.25 -8.09
C ILE A 123 5.22 -11.44 -7.99
N GLN A 124 5.68 -12.64 -8.33
CA GLN A 124 4.86 -13.85 -8.27
C GLN A 124 4.39 -14.23 -6.86
N ARG A 125 5.04 -13.71 -5.81
CA ARG A 125 4.68 -13.95 -4.40
C ARG A 125 3.82 -12.86 -3.80
N MET A 126 3.69 -11.70 -4.45
CA MET A 126 2.90 -10.60 -3.91
C MET A 126 1.43 -11.02 -3.77
N ASP A 127 0.85 -10.73 -2.61
CA ASP A 127 -0.52 -11.08 -2.26
C ASP A 127 -1.56 -10.49 -3.24
N ILE A 128 -1.32 -9.26 -3.73
CA ILE A 128 -2.19 -8.61 -4.72
C ILE A 128 -2.22 -9.30 -6.09
N PHE A 129 -1.20 -10.12 -6.38
CA PHE A 129 -1.10 -10.88 -7.62
C PHE A 129 -1.38 -12.37 -7.41
N GLN A 130 -1.96 -12.75 -6.26
CA GLN A 130 -2.42 -14.12 -6.02
C GLN A 130 -3.88 -14.32 -6.47
N VAL A 131 -4.19 -15.53 -6.93
CA VAL A 131 -5.56 -16.00 -7.07
C VAL A 131 -6.18 -16.11 -5.68
N ARG A 132 -7.42 -15.62 -5.54
CA ARG A 132 -8.18 -15.64 -4.29
C ARG A 132 -9.23 -16.76 -4.34
N ASP A 133 -9.50 -17.38 -3.20
CA ASP A 133 -10.65 -18.27 -3.03
C ASP A 133 -11.95 -17.48 -2.77
N THR A 134 -13.07 -18.19 -2.53
CA THR A 134 -14.37 -17.58 -2.23
C THR A 134 -14.39 -16.81 -0.90
N MET A 135 -13.42 -17.04 -0.01
CA MET A 135 -13.26 -16.35 1.27
C MET A 135 -12.21 -15.23 1.21
N GLY A 136 -11.60 -14.98 0.04
CA GLY A 136 -10.58 -13.95 -0.15
C GLY A 136 -9.15 -14.37 0.26
N GLN A 137 -8.91 -15.64 0.56
CA GLN A 137 -7.59 -16.15 0.92
C GLN A 137 -6.73 -16.42 -0.33
N PRO A 138 -5.42 -16.13 -0.30
CA PRO A 138 -4.54 -16.40 -1.42
C PRO A 138 -4.30 -17.91 -1.60
N LEU A 139 -4.42 -18.39 -2.84
CA LEU A 139 -4.18 -19.79 -3.21
C LEU A 139 -2.73 -20.10 -3.60
N ASN A 140 -1.79 -19.18 -3.34
CA ASN A 140 -0.38 -19.28 -3.74
C ASN A 140 -0.20 -19.60 -5.24
N ARG A 141 -1.07 -19.05 -6.08
CA ARG A 141 -0.98 -19.12 -7.54
C ARG A 141 -1.04 -17.72 -8.12
N PHE A 142 -0.15 -17.45 -9.06
CA PHE A 142 -0.09 -16.16 -9.74
C PHE A 142 -1.34 -15.92 -10.58
N ASN A 143 -1.90 -14.73 -10.45
CA ASN A 143 -3.05 -14.25 -11.22
C ASN A 143 -2.59 -13.29 -12.30
N LEU A 144 -2.43 -13.80 -13.53
CA LEU A 144 -2.00 -13.00 -14.68
C LEU A 144 -2.94 -11.82 -14.96
N ASN A 145 -4.25 -11.99 -14.79
CA ASN A 145 -5.21 -10.90 -15.03
C ASN A 145 -5.05 -9.76 -14.00
N ALA A 146 -4.77 -10.08 -12.74
CA ALA A 146 -4.49 -9.08 -11.72
C ALA A 146 -3.20 -8.30 -12.03
N TRP A 147 -2.18 -9.00 -12.53
CA TRP A 147 -0.94 -8.38 -13.00
C TRP A 147 -1.17 -7.47 -14.20
N GLU A 148 -1.85 -7.93 -15.25
CA GLU A 148 -2.17 -7.10 -16.43
C GLU A 148 -3.05 -5.89 -16.08
N TYR A 149 -4.00 -6.05 -15.15
CA TYR A 149 -4.80 -4.95 -14.64
C TYR A 149 -3.93 -3.94 -13.88
N PHE A 150 -3.03 -4.39 -13.02
CA PHE A 150 -2.09 -3.51 -12.32
C PHE A 150 -1.20 -2.75 -13.30
N LYS A 151 -0.63 -3.42 -14.31
CA LYS A 151 0.16 -2.76 -15.36
C LYS A 151 -0.62 -1.66 -16.08
N SER A 152 -1.85 -1.98 -16.50
CA SER A 152 -2.69 -1.02 -17.26
C SER A 152 -3.27 0.11 -16.43
N THR A 153 -3.18 0.06 -15.09
CA THR A 153 -3.73 1.09 -14.20
C THR A 153 -2.66 1.81 -13.39
N ALA A 154 -1.85 1.08 -12.63
CA ALA A 154 -0.82 1.61 -11.75
C ALA A 154 0.47 1.99 -12.50
N LEU A 155 0.77 1.28 -13.60
CA LEU A 155 1.98 1.49 -14.40
C LEU A 155 1.69 2.18 -15.75
N ALA A 156 0.50 2.77 -15.88
CA ALA A 156 0.09 3.48 -17.08
C ALA A 156 0.40 4.98 -16.92
N GLY A 157 1.53 5.43 -17.47
CA GLY A 157 1.95 6.83 -17.43
C GLY A 157 3.44 6.99 -17.14
N ASP A 158 3.77 7.92 -16.25
CA ASP A 158 5.17 8.27 -15.91
C ASP A 158 5.87 7.20 -15.06
N PHE A 159 5.12 6.30 -14.40
CA PHE A 159 5.66 5.18 -13.63
C PHE A 159 5.62 3.88 -14.45
N THR A 160 6.78 3.36 -14.84
CA THR A 160 6.88 2.24 -15.78
C THR A 160 7.06 0.87 -15.10
N GLU A 161 7.00 -0.23 -15.88
CA GLU A 161 7.41 -1.56 -15.40
C GLU A 161 8.87 -1.59 -14.92
N GLU A 162 9.75 -0.80 -15.54
CA GLU A 162 11.15 -0.69 -15.12
C GLU A 162 11.27 0.01 -13.76
N ASP A 163 10.48 1.06 -13.52
CA ASP A 163 10.42 1.73 -12.22
C ASP A 163 9.89 0.81 -11.12
N PHE A 164 8.87 0.01 -11.45
CA PHE A 164 8.33 -0.99 -10.55
C PHE A 164 9.36 -2.07 -10.22
N ALA A 165 10.03 -2.61 -11.23
CA ALA A 165 11.11 -3.56 -11.05
C ALA A 165 12.24 -2.96 -10.21
N GLN A 166 12.58 -1.68 -10.40
CA GLN A 166 13.59 -1.00 -9.60
C GLN A 166 13.16 -0.84 -8.14
N LEU A 167 11.89 -0.52 -7.85
CA LEU A 167 11.36 -0.48 -6.48
C LEU A 167 11.49 -1.85 -5.79
N ILE A 168 11.19 -2.94 -6.51
CA ILE A 168 11.37 -4.30 -6.00
C ILE A 168 12.84 -4.60 -5.73
N LYS A 169 13.74 -4.23 -6.66
CA LYS A 169 15.19 -4.34 -6.46
C LYS A 169 15.65 -3.57 -5.23
N ASP A 170 15.10 -2.41 -4.97
CA ASP A 170 15.44 -1.62 -3.78
C ASP A 170 15.00 -2.33 -2.49
N LYS A 171 13.78 -2.88 -2.45
CA LYS A 171 13.29 -3.66 -1.30
C LYS A 171 14.14 -4.90 -1.04
N ILE A 172 14.47 -5.66 -2.08
CA ILE A 172 15.33 -6.85 -1.96
C ILE A 172 16.74 -6.45 -1.53
N SER A 173 17.29 -5.37 -2.08
CA SER A 173 18.61 -4.84 -1.68
C SER A 173 18.62 -4.40 -0.22
N TYR A 174 17.53 -3.80 0.26
CA TYR A 174 17.36 -3.46 1.68
C TYR A 174 17.40 -4.70 2.56
N VAL A 175 16.62 -5.74 2.22
CA VAL A 175 16.63 -7.00 2.98
C VAL A 175 18.03 -7.60 3.02
N LYS A 176 18.70 -7.75 1.86
CA LYS A 176 20.06 -8.28 1.77
C LYS A 176 21.07 -7.44 2.57
N LEU A 177 20.96 -6.11 2.54
CA LEU A 177 21.80 -5.21 3.34
C LEU A 177 21.57 -5.40 4.85
N THR A 178 20.31 -5.50 5.28
CA THR A 178 19.98 -5.72 6.69
C THR A 178 20.43 -7.08 7.18
N GLU A 179 20.30 -8.13 6.35
CA GLU A 179 20.82 -9.46 6.66
C GLU A 179 22.35 -9.47 6.75
N LEU A 180 23.04 -8.80 5.82
CA LEU A 180 24.49 -8.68 5.85
C LEU A 180 24.97 -8.01 7.14
N VAL A 181 24.36 -6.89 7.53
CA VAL A 181 24.68 -6.18 8.77
C VAL A 181 24.29 -6.99 10.01
N GLY A 182 23.16 -7.70 9.95
CA GLY A 182 22.63 -8.51 11.04
C GLY A 182 23.27 -9.89 11.20
N SER A 183 24.00 -10.39 10.20
CA SER A 183 24.58 -11.74 10.18
C SER A 183 25.55 -12.05 11.32
N GLY A 184 26.07 -11.02 11.99
CA GLY A 184 26.90 -11.13 13.19
C GLY A 184 26.15 -11.10 14.53
N VAL A 185 24.82 -10.91 14.51
CA VAL A 185 23.99 -10.76 15.71
C VAL A 185 23.12 -12.00 15.86
N ILE A 186 23.38 -12.79 16.89
CA ILE A 186 22.51 -13.91 17.28
C ILE A 186 21.38 -13.32 18.12
N ALA A 187 20.14 -13.43 17.65
CA ALA A 187 18.97 -13.05 18.44
C ALA A 187 18.95 -13.83 19.75
N SER A 188 18.55 -13.18 20.84
CA SER A 188 18.49 -13.87 22.13
C SER A 188 17.43 -14.98 22.08
N ALA A 189 17.65 -16.09 22.80
CA ALA A 189 16.68 -17.18 22.86
C ALA A 189 15.29 -16.70 23.33
N HIS A 190 15.26 -15.67 24.17
CA HIS A 190 14.02 -15.04 24.64
C HIS A 190 13.26 -14.30 23.53
N GLU A 191 13.94 -13.54 22.68
CA GLU A 191 13.31 -12.86 21.55
C GLU A 191 12.76 -13.86 20.53
N VAL A 192 13.52 -14.91 20.23
CA VAL A 192 13.07 -15.99 19.34
C VAL A 192 11.83 -16.68 19.90
N ASP A 193 11.80 -17.00 21.19
CA ASP A 193 10.64 -17.59 21.86
C ASP A 193 9.41 -16.66 21.86
N MET A 194 9.60 -15.35 22.08
CA MET A 194 8.51 -14.37 21.98
C MET A 194 7.91 -14.29 20.57
N VAL A 195 8.76 -14.20 19.53
CA VAL A 195 8.29 -14.11 18.14
C VAL A 195 7.58 -15.41 17.75
N TYR A 196 8.17 -16.57 18.08
CA TYR A 196 7.55 -17.87 17.81
C TYR A 196 6.17 -17.99 18.46
N LYS A 197 6.05 -17.62 19.74
CA LYS A 197 4.77 -17.59 20.45
C LYS A 197 3.79 -16.65 19.76
N LYS A 198 4.20 -15.44 19.40
CA LYS A 198 3.32 -14.46 18.73
C LYS A 198 2.77 -15.00 17.39
N GLU A 199 3.60 -15.68 16.60
CA GLU A 199 3.20 -16.19 15.27
C GLU A 199 2.39 -17.49 15.35
N ASN A 200 2.63 -18.33 16.37
CA ASN A 200 2.02 -19.66 16.49
C ASN A 200 0.95 -19.74 17.59
N GLN A 201 0.65 -18.65 18.28
CA GLN A 201 -0.38 -18.62 19.30
C GLN A 201 -1.77 -18.66 18.65
N ASN A 202 -2.48 -19.76 18.88
CA ASN A 202 -3.90 -19.85 18.60
C ASN A 202 -4.67 -18.98 19.59
N VAL A 203 -5.13 -17.82 19.14
CA VAL A 203 -5.99 -16.93 19.93
C VAL A 203 -7.44 -17.39 19.78
N ILE A 204 -8.00 -18.00 20.82
CA ILE A 204 -9.44 -18.28 20.90
C ILE A 204 -10.13 -17.00 21.38
N ALA A 205 -10.75 -16.27 20.45
CA ALA A 205 -11.54 -15.09 20.77
C ALA A 205 -13.01 -15.48 20.95
N TYR A 206 -13.57 -15.20 22.13
CA TYR A 206 -15.01 -15.34 22.38
C TYR A 206 -15.67 -13.99 22.11
N VAL A 207 -16.52 -13.94 21.08
CA VAL A 207 -17.35 -12.76 20.80
C VAL A 207 -18.67 -12.95 21.53
N ILE A 208 -18.89 -12.19 22.61
CA ILE A 208 -20.20 -12.10 23.24
C ILE A 208 -21.03 -11.15 22.38
N LYS A 209 -21.88 -11.70 21.51
CA LYS A 209 -22.92 -10.94 20.81
C LYS A 209 -24.08 -10.72 21.77
N GLU A 210 -24.08 -9.59 22.45
CA GLU A 210 -25.25 -9.17 23.21
C GLU A 210 -26.24 -8.45 22.26
N PRO A 211 -27.48 -8.92 22.13
CA PRO A 211 -28.50 -8.22 21.35
C PRO A 211 -28.75 -6.85 21.96
N VAL A 212 -28.76 -5.79 21.14
CA VAL A 212 -29.04 -4.42 21.58
C VAL A 212 -30.41 -4.33 22.27
N GLU A 213 -31.33 -5.22 21.92
CA GLU A 213 -32.66 -5.36 22.53
C GLU A 213 -32.58 -5.74 24.01
N LYS A 214 -31.64 -6.61 24.41
CA LYS A 214 -31.41 -6.94 25.82
C LYS A 214 -30.82 -5.75 26.58
N SER A 215 -29.94 -4.98 25.94
CA SER A 215 -29.38 -3.75 26.55
C SER A 215 -30.41 -2.63 26.69
N LYS A 216 -31.60 -2.75 26.08
CA LYS A 216 -32.73 -1.81 26.22
C LYS A 216 -33.73 -2.25 27.30
N GLU A 217 -33.67 -3.49 27.78
CA GLU A 217 -34.55 -3.94 28.87
C GLU A 217 -34.19 -3.21 30.17
N GLY A 218 -35.16 -2.48 30.74
CA GLY A 218 -34.99 -1.73 31.98
C GLY A 218 -34.53 -0.27 31.83
N ILE A 219 -34.32 0.22 30.59
CA ILE A 219 -34.12 1.66 30.35
C ILE A 219 -35.50 2.31 30.17
N GLU A 220 -36.05 2.83 31.25
CA GLU A 220 -37.23 3.70 31.21
C GLU A 220 -36.76 5.15 31.19
N THR A 221 -36.94 5.85 30.05
CA THR A 221 -36.69 7.29 29.99
C THR A 221 -38.00 8.03 30.24
N THR A 222 -38.03 8.87 31.27
CA THR A 222 -39.18 9.74 31.54
C THR A 222 -39.16 10.98 30.64
N LYS A 223 -40.32 11.62 30.42
CA LYS A 223 -40.39 12.81 29.57
C LYS A 223 -39.63 13.99 30.17
N GLU A 224 -39.66 14.11 31.49
CA GLU A 224 -38.95 15.15 32.24
C GLU A 224 -37.43 15.03 32.06
N GLU A 225 -36.87 13.82 32.10
CA GLU A 225 -35.43 13.59 31.88
C GLU A 225 -34.99 13.93 30.45
N ILE A 226 -35.85 13.69 29.46
CA ILE A 226 -35.59 14.06 28.05
C ILE A 226 -35.57 15.57 27.90
N GLU A 227 -36.54 16.27 28.50
CA GLU A 227 -36.63 17.73 28.44
C GLU A 227 -35.46 18.42 29.17
N GLU A 228 -35.06 17.90 30.33
CA GLU A 228 -33.90 18.39 31.07
C GLU A 228 -32.60 18.15 30.30
N HIS A 229 -32.42 16.95 29.73
CA HIS A 229 -31.24 16.63 28.94
C HIS A 229 -31.13 17.51 27.69
N TYR A 230 -32.24 17.70 26.97
CA TYR A 230 -32.30 18.56 25.79
C TYR A 230 -32.03 20.03 26.12
N SER A 231 -32.57 20.52 27.24
CA SER A 231 -32.31 21.88 27.73
C SER A 231 -30.83 22.07 28.09
N ASN A 232 -30.21 21.08 28.72
CA ASN A 232 -28.79 21.07 29.04
C ASN A 232 -27.90 21.07 27.78
N LEU A 233 -28.27 20.31 26.74
CA LEU A 233 -27.54 20.31 25.46
C LEU A 233 -27.65 21.66 24.73
N LYS A 234 -28.83 22.31 24.78
CA LYS A 234 -29.02 23.66 24.25
C LYS A 234 -28.19 24.69 25.00
N ALA A 235 -28.19 24.65 26.33
CA ALA A 235 -27.42 25.58 27.16
C ALA A 235 -25.90 25.47 26.91
N LYS A 236 -25.41 24.26 26.61
CA LYS A 236 -23.99 24.01 26.28
C LYS A 236 -23.64 24.25 24.81
N ASN A 237 -24.62 24.63 23.99
CA ASN A 237 -24.50 24.83 22.54
C ASN A 237 -23.82 23.63 21.86
N ASP A 238 -24.24 22.42 22.26
CA ASP A 238 -23.55 21.18 21.90
C ASP A 238 -23.64 20.91 20.38
N SER A 239 -22.50 20.53 19.81
CA SER A 239 -22.36 20.20 18.38
C SER A 239 -23.26 19.06 17.89
N LEU A 240 -23.80 18.25 18.82
CA LEU A 240 -24.77 17.19 18.52
C LEU A 240 -26.12 17.72 18.01
N LEU A 241 -26.53 18.95 18.38
CA LEU A 241 -27.82 19.53 17.96
C LEU A 241 -27.80 20.11 16.54
N ASN A 242 -26.61 20.37 15.99
CA ASN A 242 -26.43 21.15 14.75
C ASN A 242 -25.75 20.35 13.62
N LYS A 243 -25.52 19.04 13.79
CA LYS A 243 -24.90 18.20 12.76
C LYS A 243 -25.93 17.25 12.15
N PRO A 244 -26.03 17.17 10.81
CA PRO A 244 -26.75 16.06 10.18
C PRO A 244 -26.07 14.75 10.60
N GLU A 245 -26.87 13.76 10.99
CA GLU A 245 -26.38 12.47 11.45
C GLU A 245 -25.55 11.79 10.35
N GLN A 246 -24.25 11.68 10.56
CA GLN A 246 -23.33 10.93 9.70
C GLN A 246 -22.87 9.69 10.47
N ARG A 247 -23.39 8.53 10.11
CA ARG A 247 -22.90 7.23 10.60
C ARG A 247 -22.27 6.47 9.45
N SER A 248 -21.06 5.98 9.67
CA SER A 248 -20.42 4.96 8.84
C SER A 248 -20.15 3.76 9.73
N PHE A 249 -20.47 2.56 9.26
CA PHE A 249 -20.16 1.32 9.95
C PHE A 249 -19.68 0.30 8.94
N GLU A 250 -18.57 -0.35 9.27
CA GLU A 250 -18.07 -1.52 8.57
C GLU A 250 -18.58 -2.76 9.30
N TYR A 251 -19.22 -3.68 8.57
CA TYR A 251 -19.71 -4.93 9.13
C TYR A 251 -19.29 -6.10 8.26
N ALA A 252 -18.96 -7.21 8.92
CA ALA A 252 -18.76 -8.50 8.28
C ALA A 252 -20.02 -9.34 8.48
N PHE A 253 -20.74 -9.60 7.38
CA PHE A 253 -21.90 -10.48 7.39
C PHE A 253 -21.46 -11.91 7.07
N PHE A 254 -21.72 -12.82 8.00
CA PHE A 254 -21.54 -14.25 7.79
C PHE A 254 -22.92 -14.89 7.66
N PRO A 255 -23.31 -15.38 6.48
CA PRO A 255 -24.56 -16.12 6.34
C PRO A 255 -24.48 -17.37 7.23
N ASN A 256 -25.57 -17.64 7.97
CA ASN A 256 -25.66 -18.85 8.79
C ASN A 256 -25.49 -20.07 7.87
N PRO A 257 -24.58 -21.01 8.17
CA PRO A 257 -24.43 -22.22 7.38
C PRO A 257 -25.74 -23.01 7.45
N THR A 258 -26.31 -23.31 6.30
CA THR A 258 -27.43 -24.26 6.18
C THR A 258 -26.89 -25.64 6.55
N TYR A 259 -27.22 -26.10 7.75
CA TYR A 259 -26.84 -27.43 8.20
C TYR A 259 -27.63 -28.48 7.40
N VAL A 260 -27.02 -29.06 6.38
CA VAL A 260 -27.55 -30.27 5.76
C VAL A 260 -27.14 -31.42 6.68
N LYS A 261 -28.10 -31.96 7.43
CA LYS A 261 -27.89 -33.14 8.27
C LYS A 261 -27.33 -34.26 7.37
N PRO A 262 -26.12 -34.80 7.64
CA PRO A 262 -25.61 -35.90 6.85
C PRO A 262 -26.55 -37.10 6.99
N GLU A 263 -26.87 -37.76 5.86
CA GLU A 263 -27.57 -39.04 5.89
C GLU A 263 -26.79 -40.03 6.76
N PRO A 264 -27.47 -40.83 7.60
CA PRO A 264 -26.80 -41.81 8.44
C PRO A 264 -25.99 -42.77 7.55
N ALA A 265 -24.73 -42.97 7.93
CA ALA A 265 -23.84 -43.89 7.24
C ALA A 265 -24.47 -45.29 7.16
N PRO A 266 -24.37 -46.00 6.01
CA PRO A 266 -24.84 -47.37 5.91
C PRO A 266 -24.12 -48.25 6.95
N GLU A 267 -24.88 -49.11 7.62
CA GLU A 267 -24.35 -50.02 8.64
C GLU A 267 -23.15 -50.82 8.11
N PRO A 268 -22.09 -51.00 8.91
CA PRO A 268 -20.94 -51.79 8.50
C PRO A 268 -21.35 -53.23 8.20
N ALA A 269 -20.91 -53.74 7.05
CA ALA A 269 -21.11 -55.13 6.66
C ALA A 269 -20.50 -56.07 7.72
N PRO A 270 -21.16 -57.21 8.04
CA PRO A 270 -20.67 -58.14 9.06
C PRO A 270 -19.28 -58.68 8.69
N GLU A 271 -18.39 -58.71 9.67
CA GLU A 271 -17.01 -59.23 9.54
C GLU A 271 -17.01 -60.68 8.99
N PRO A 272 -16.09 -61.03 8.09
CA PRO A 272 -15.94 -62.40 7.63
C PRO A 272 -15.46 -63.29 8.79
N ALA A 273 -16.09 -64.46 8.92
CA ALA A 273 -15.79 -65.43 9.98
C ALA A 273 -14.30 -65.85 9.96
N PRO A 274 -13.69 -66.07 11.14
CA PRO A 274 -12.27 -66.44 11.23
C PRO A 274 -12.00 -67.81 10.59
N GLU A 275 -10.93 -67.88 9.79
CA GLU A 275 -10.43 -69.14 9.22
C GLU A 275 -10.05 -70.15 10.31
N PRO A 276 -10.32 -71.45 10.12
CA PRO A 276 -9.96 -72.48 11.09
C PRO A 276 -8.43 -72.65 11.18
N ALA A 277 -7.94 -72.73 12.41
CA ALA A 277 -6.53 -72.91 12.72
C ALA A 277 -5.96 -74.24 12.17
N PRO A 278 -4.68 -74.28 11.75
CA PRO A 278 -4.07 -75.49 11.21
C PRO A 278 -3.85 -76.56 12.28
N GLU A 279 -4.17 -77.82 11.94
CA GLU A 279 -3.95 -78.99 12.79
C GLU A 279 -2.46 -79.20 13.13
N PRO A 280 -2.13 -79.64 14.35
CA PRO A 280 -0.75 -79.93 14.74
C PRO A 280 -0.24 -81.21 14.07
N ALA A 281 1.00 -81.17 13.59
CA ALA A 281 1.69 -82.30 12.98
C ALA A 281 1.95 -83.44 14.01
N PRO A 282 1.82 -84.71 13.61
CA PRO A 282 2.12 -85.84 14.49
C PRO A 282 3.64 -86.05 14.63
N GLU A 283 4.07 -86.44 15.84
CA GLU A 283 5.42 -86.88 16.21
C GLU A 283 5.86 -88.17 15.48
#